data_AF-A0A9P6KE25-F1
#
_entry.id   AF-A0A9P6KE25-F1
#
_cell.length_a   1.000
_cell.length_b   1.000
_cell.length_c   1.000
_cell.angle_alpha   90.00
_cell.angle_beta   90.00
_cell.angle_gamma   90.00
#
_symmetry.space_group_name_H-M   'P 1'
#
loop_
_entity.id
_entity.type
_entity.pdbx_description
1 polymer ?
#
loop_
_entity_poly.entity_id
_entity_poly.type
_entity_poly.pdbx_seq_one_letter_code
_entity_poly.pdbx_strand_id
1 'polypeptide(L)'
;MEVRLSPHSVYINTPPPYLEEYRIPCINFMRVITREAFLRLESFFLAVNIFDRVLAKGLDGLNGTRKHALACLLVAAKYVERNPFSNIPAYIHLAQSKGVSVGNDDFKACERKVLAMVHFDLGWPTPLAFLKRYLKVEDHGIQTRIVATYLLEIMVSSHSFLRHLPSVQAATALHFSRCIEGKHQW
;
A
#
# COMPACT_ATOMS: atom_id res chain seq x y z
N MET A 1 -7.26 13.16 -9.31
CA MET A 1 -7.38 12.42 -8.04
C MET A 1 -6.05 11.79 -7.63
N GLU A 2 -5.36 11.08 -8.53
CA GLU A 2 -4.03 10.48 -8.24
C GLU A 2 -2.96 11.50 -7.82
N VAL A 3 -2.95 12.70 -8.43
CA VAL A 3 -2.05 13.80 -8.05
C VAL A 3 -2.41 14.41 -6.70
N ARG A 4 -3.71 14.53 -6.39
CA ARG A 4 -4.18 15.17 -5.15
C ARG A 4 -3.89 14.31 -3.92
N LEU A 5 -3.94 12.99 -4.09
CA LEU A 5 -3.81 12.01 -3.01
C LEU A 5 -2.43 11.32 -3.03
N SER A 6 -1.45 11.91 -3.72
CA SER A 6 -0.05 11.48 -3.60
C SER A 6 0.51 11.88 -2.23
N PRO A 7 1.53 11.17 -1.73
CA PRO A 7 2.31 11.62 -0.58
C PRO A 7 2.88 13.03 -0.81
N HIS A 8 3.18 13.74 0.29
CA HIS A 8 3.70 15.10 0.22
C HIS A 8 5.04 15.16 -0.53
N SER A 9 5.27 16.20 -1.32
CA SER A 9 6.46 16.32 -2.19
C SER A 9 7.78 16.29 -1.41
N VAL A 10 7.82 16.90 -0.23
CA VAL A 10 9.00 16.87 0.67
C VAL A 10 9.36 15.44 1.09
N TYR A 11 8.35 14.60 1.37
CA TYR A 11 8.58 13.20 1.72
C TYR A 11 9.18 12.40 0.55
N ILE A 12 8.84 12.77 -0.69
CA ILE A 12 9.31 12.12 -1.92
C ILE A 12 10.73 12.61 -2.31
N ASN A 13 11.01 13.90 -2.12
CA ASN A 13 12.24 14.52 -2.63
C ASN A 13 13.37 14.60 -1.59
N THR A 14 13.02 14.67 -0.31
CA THR A 14 13.97 14.78 0.80
C THR A 14 13.56 13.79 1.89
N PRO A 15 13.67 12.47 1.64
CA PRO A 15 13.36 11.47 2.65
C PRO A 15 14.34 11.59 3.82
N PRO A 16 13.86 11.46 5.08
CA PRO A 16 14.76 11.29 6.21
C PRO A 16 15.72 10.10 5.97
N PRO A 17 16.99 10.18 6.40
CA PRO A 17 17.98 9.12 6.12
C PRO A 17 17.53 7.72 6.55
N TYR A 18 16.77 7.68 7.63
CA TYR A 18 16.25 6.46 8.25
C TYR A 18 14.90 6.00 7.67
N LEU A 19 14.33 6.72 6.70
CA LEU A 19 12.99 6.44 6.20
C LEU A 19 12.90 5.04 5.60
N GLU A 20 13.88 4.65 4.79
CA GLU A 20 13.88 3.33 4.15
C GLU A 20 14.01 2.20 5.18
N GLU A 21 14.80 2.41 6.23
CA GLU A 21 14.99 1.47 7.33
C GLU A 21 13.67 1.19 8.07
N TYR A 22 12.73 2.13 8.11
CA TYR A 22 11.43 1.91 8.76
C TYR A 22 10.32 1.55 7.79
N ARG A 23 10.29 2.18 6.60
CA ARG A 23 9.25 1.98 5.60
C ARG A 23 9.26 0.55 5.08
N ILE A 24 10.42 0.04 4.68
CA ILE A 24 10.53 -1.29 4.04
C ILE A 24 10.09 -2.40 5.01
N PRO A 25 10.55 -2.46 6.27
CA PRO A 25 10.06 -3.46 7.22
C PRO A 25 8.56 -3.35 7.50
N CYS A 26 8.00 -2.14 7.54
CA CYS A 26 6.56 -1.96 7.74
C CYS A 26 5.74 -2.45 6.54
N ILE A 27 6.17 -2.16 5.32
CA ILE A 27 5.50 -2.65 4.10
C ILE A 27 5.60 -4.17 3.99
N ASN A 28 6.77 -4.73 4.27
CA ASN A 28 6.94 -6.19 4.31
C ASN A 28 6.06 -6.84 5.37
N PHE A 29 5.96 -6.22 6.55
CA PHE A 29 5.03 -6.64 7.59
C PHE A 29 3.57 -6.60 7.11
N MET A 30 3.13 -5.49 6.51
CA MET A 30 1.78 -5.36 5.94
C MET A 30 1.52 -6.40 4.85
N ARG A 31 2.51 -6.72 4.00
CA ARG A 31 2.40 -7.76 2.96
C ARG A 31 2.16 -9.13 3.57
N VAL A 32 2.90 -9.50 4.62
CA VAL A 32 2.71 -10.76 5.34
C VAL A 32 1.28 -10.84 5.90
N ILE A 33 0.83 -9.79 6.61
CA ILE A 33 -0.53 -9.75 7.18
C ILE A 33 -1.59 -9.81 6.08
N THR A 34 -1.40 -9.10 4.97
CA THR A 34 -2.33 -9.11 3.81
C THR A 34 -2.52 -10.54 3.29
N ARG A 35 -1.44 -11.31 3.17
CA ARG A 35 -1.50 -12.71 2.69
C ARG A 35 -2.16 -13.64 3.71
N GLU A 36 -1.83 -13.52 4.99
CA GLU A 36 -2.43 -14.36 6.05
C GLU A 36 -3.91 -14.07 6.28
N ALA A 37 -4.33 -12.82 6.13
CA ALA A 37 -5.72 -12.41 6.23
C ALA A 37 -6.49 -12.55 4.89
N PHE A 38 -5.85 -13.10 3.85
CA PHE A 38 -6.43 -13.28 2.50
C PHE A 38 -7.06 -11.99 1.94
N LEU A 39 -6.44 -10.84 2.23
CA LEU A 39 -6.92 -9.56 1.75
C LEU A 39 -6.61 -9.39 0.26
N ARG A 40 -7.42 -8.58 -0.40
CA ARG A 40 -7.19 -8.19 -1.79
C ARG A 40 -5.95 -7.33 -1.92
N LEU A 41 -5.32 -7.43 -3.07
CA LEU A 41 -4.17 -6.61 -3.40
C LEU A 41 -4.53 -5.11 -3.44
N GLU A 42 -5.75 -4.73 -3.84
CA GLU A 42 -6.19 -3.33 -3.74
C GLU A 42 -6.10 -2.76 -2.32
N SER A 43 -6.43 -3.57 -1.31
CA SER A 43 -6.37 -3.19 0.10
C SER A 43 -4.94 -2.92 0.53
N PHE A 44 -3.99 -3.76 0.11
CA PHE A 44 -2.56 -3.56 0.35
C PHE A 44 -2.04 -2.27 -0.30
N PHE A 45 -2.36 -2.03 -1.57
CA PHE A 45 -1.91 -0.84 -2.30
C PHE A 45 -2.45 0.45 -1.65
N LEU A 46 -3.73 0.46 -1.29
CA LEU A 46 -4.33 1.60 -0.58
C LEU A 46 -3.68 1.80 0.79
N ALA A 47 -3.42 0.72 1.53
CA ALA A 47 -2.78 0.79 2.84
C ALA A 47 -1.37 1.40 2.76
N VAL A 48 -0.57 1.06 1.74
CA VAL A 48 0.75 1.66 1.53
C VAL A 48 0.63 3.17 1.24
N ASN A 49 -0.32 3.60 0.42
CA ASN A 49 -0.56 5.03 0.18
C ASN A 49 -0.94 5.78 1.47
N ILE A 50 -1.85 5.22 2.27
CA ILE A 50 -2.26 5.79 3.56
C ILE A 50 -1.03 5.91 4.47
N PHE A 51 -0.23 4.84 4.55
CA PHE A 51 0.97 4.80 5.38
C PHE A 51 2.01 5.85 4.98
N ASP A 52 2.29 6.00 3.69
CA ASP A 52 3.23 7.01 3.19
C ASP A 52 2.74 8.44 3.46
N ARG A 53 1.42 8.69 3.34
CA ARG A 53 0.81 9.99 3.68
C ARG A 53 0.86 10.28 5.18
N VAL A 54 0.74 9.26 6.02
CA VAL A 54 0.89 9.38 7.48
C VAL A 54 2.34 9.65 7.84
N LEU A 55 3.30 8.91 7.27
CA LEU A 55 4.74 9.14 7.47
C LEU A 55 5.15 10.55 7.05
N ALA A 56 4.60 11.07 5.95
CA ALA A 56 4.87 12.42 5.47
C ALA A 56 4.44 13.53 6.45
N LYS A 57 3.47 13.27 7.34
CA LYS A 57 3.02 14.20 8.37
C LYS A 57 3.79 14.08 9.70
N GLY A 58 4.69 13.10 9.80
CA GLY A 58 5.45 12.79 11.00
C GLY A 58 4.70 11.81 11.91
N LEU A 59 5.39 10.72 12.26
CA LEU A 59 4.98 9.83 13.35
C LEU A 59 5.77 10.17 14.60
N ASP A 60 5.10 10.16 15.75
CA ASP A 60 5.70 10.43 17.05
C ASP A 60 6.63 9.29 17.46
N GLY A 61 7.88 9.34 16.98
CA GLY A 61 8.95 8.42 17.32
C GLY A 61 8.96 7.09 16.54
N LEU A 62 10.09 6.41 16.63
CA LEU A 62 10.37 5.10 16.01
C LEU A 62 9.60 3.95 16.68
N ASN A 63 9.11 4.20 17.88
CA ASN A 63 8.41 3.21 18.69
C ASN A 63 6.97 3.06 18.19
N GLY A 64 6.67 1.89 17.62
CA GLY A 64 5.33 1.54 17.18
C GLY A 64 5.02 1.87 15.72
N THR A 65 6.00 2.06 14.84
CA THR A 65 5.76 2.24 13.40
C THR A 65 4.98 1.06 12.78
N ARG A 66 5.26 -0.18 13.24
CA ARG A 66 4.51 -1.38 12.84
C ARG A 66 3.04 -1.35 13.27
N LYS A 67 2.71 -0.75 14.42
CA LYS A 67 1.32 -0.55 14.88
C LYS A 67 0.58 0.41 13.95
N HIS A 68 1.21 1.51 13.55
CA HIS A 68 0.64 2.45 12.59
C HIS A 68 0.45 1.81 11.21
N ALA A 69 1.41 1.01 10.75
CA ALA A 69 1.29 0.23 9.51
C ALA A 69 0.09 -0.73 9.55
N LEU A 70 -0.10 -1.43 10.66
CA LEU A 70 -1.25 -2.30 10.89
C LEU A 70 -2.58 -1.53 10.89
N ALA A 71 -2.62 -0.35 11.51
CA ALA A 71 -3.80 0.52 11.52
C ALA A 71 -4.13 1.03 10.11
N CYS A 72 -3.13 1.40 9.31
CA CYS A 72 -3.32 1.77 7.91
C CYS A 72 -3.91 0.61 7.08
N LEU A 73 -3.45 -0.62 7.33
CA LEU A 73 -3.99 -1.81 6.69
C LEU A 73 -5.44 -2.10 7.11
N LEU A 74 -5.76 -1.96 8.40
CA LEU A 74 -7.14 -2.08 8.89
C LEU A 74 -8.06 -1.05 8.22
N VAL A 75 -7.65 0.21 8.12
CA VAL A 75 -8.43 1.27 7.48
C VAL A 75 -8.67 0.95 6.00
N ALA A 76 -7.64 0.51 5.28
CA ALA A 76 -7.78 0.12 3.89
C ALA A 76 -8.69 -1.10 3.71
N ALA A 77 -8.57 -2.10 4.58
CA ALA A 77 -9.42 -3.27 4.55
C ALA A 77 -10.89 -2.93 4.84
N LYS A 78 -11.17 -2.06 5.82
CA LYS A 78 -12.52 -1.53 6.08
C LYS A 78 -13.13 -0.79 4.89
N TYR A 79 -12.29 -0.19 4.05
CA TYR A 79 -12.74 0.58 2.89
C TYR A 79 -12.96 -0.28 1.65
N VAL A 80 -12.10 -1.27 1.40
CA VAL A 80 -12.08 -2.05 0.14
C VAL A 80 -12.78 -3.40 0.27
N GLU A 81 -12.65 -4.07 1.41
CA GLU A 81 -13.13 -5.44 1.58
C GLU A 81 -14.63 -5.48 1.86
N ARG A 82 -15.29 -6.51 1.34
CA ARG A 82 -16.68 -6.84 1.69
C ARG A 82 -16.77 -7.82 2.87
N ASN A 83 -15.64 -8.34 3.32
CA ASN A 83 -15.53 -9.47 4.25
C ASN A 83 -15.46 -8.99 5.72
N PRO A 84 -15.82 -9.83 6.73
CA PRO A 84 -15.88 -9.43 8.14
C PRO A 84 -14.50 -9.37 8.83
N PHE A 85 -13.41 -9.56 8.08
CA PHE A 85 -12.04 -9.44 8.60
C PHE A 85 -11.65 -8.00 8.97
N SER A 86 -12.56 -7.04 8.91
CA SER A 86 -12.42 -5.67 9.44
C SER A 86 -12.48 -5.57 10.97
N ASN A 87 -12.46 -6.69 11.69
CA ASN A 87 -12.55 -6.71 13.14
C ASN A 87 -11.18 -6.48 13.80
N ILE A 88 -11.14 -5.51 14.70
CA ILE A 88 -9.93 -5.13 15.47
C ILE A 88 -9.27 -6.33 16.18
N PRO A 89 -10.00 -7.25 16.83
CA PRO A 89 -9.38 -8.39 17.53
C PRO A 89 -8.55 -9.30 16.61
N ALA A 90 -8.98 -9.53 15.36
CA ALA A 90 -8.21 -10.38 14.44
C ALA A 90 -6.89 -9.73 14.04
N TYR A 91 -6.90 -8.42 13.78
CA TYR A 91 -5.68 -7.66 13.50
C TYR A 91 -4.71 -7.65 14.68
N ILE A 92 -5.22 -7.49 15.90
CA ILE A 92 -4.39 -7.56 17.12
C ILE A 92 -3.77 -8.95 17.27
N HIS A 93 -4.57 -10.01 17.08
CA HIS A 93 -4.09 -11.39 17.15
C HIS A 93 -3.00 -11.66 16.10
N LEU A 94 -3.21 -11.20 14.86
CA LEU A 94 -2.22 -11.28 13.79
C LEU A 94 -0.95 -10.46 14.10
N ALA A 95 -1.06 -9.30 14.74
CA ALA A 95 0.10 -8.55 15.19
C ALA A 95 0.89 -9.31 16.28
N GLN A 96 0.19 -9.89 17.24
CA GLN A 96 0.79 -10.66 18.34
C GLN A 96 1.54 -11.89 17.83
N SER A 97 0.99 -12.61 16.84
CA SER A 97 1.67 -13.76 16.21
C SER A 97 2.97 -13.36 15.48
N LYS A 98 3.15 -12.07 15.19
CA LYS A 98 4.37 -11.50 14.57
C LYS A 98 5.22 -10.69 15.56
N GLY A 99 5.02 -10.90 16.86
CA GLY A 99 5.80 -10.28 17.92
C GLY A 99 5.50 -8.79 18.14
N VAL A 100 4.34 -8.29 17.68
CA VAL A 100 3.89 -6.93 17.92
C VAL A 100 2.79 -6.95 18.98
N SER A 101 3.10 -6.45 20.18
CA SER A 101 2.10 -6.29 21.23
C SER A 101 1.33 -5.00 21.04
N VAL A 102 0.00 -5.08 20.96
CA VAL A 102 -0.90 -3.93 20.80
C VAL A 102 -2.12 -4.11 21.69
N GLY A 103 -2.41 -3.12 22.53
CA GLY A 103 -3.65 -3.08 23.31
C GLY A 103 -4.85 -2.65 22.47
N ASN A 104 -6.05 -3.10 22.82
CA ASN A 104 -7.27 -2.83 22.05
C ASN A 104 -7.59 -1.33 21.96
N ASP A 105 -7.56 -0.60 23.08
CA ASP A 105 -7.87 0.83 23.10
C ASP A 105 -6.78 1.68 22.45
N ASP A 106 -5.51 1.28 22.60
CA ASP A 106 -4.39 1.90 21.91
C ASP A 106 -4.49 1.71 20.39
N PHE A 107 -4.91 0.52 19.92
CA PHE A 107 -5.12 0.29 18.50
C PHE A 107 -6.27 1.12 17.92
N LYS A 108 -7.39 1.23 18.65
CA LYS A 108 -8.51 2.12 18.28
C LYS A 108 -8.08 3.58 18.23
N ALA A 109 -7.26 4.03 19.18
CA ALA A 109 -6.71 5.38 19.17
C ALA A 109 -5.81 5.61 17.96
N CYS A 110 -4.97 4.63 17.62
CA CYS A 110 -4.11 4.66 16.44
C CYS A 110 -4.92 4.73 15.14
N GLU A 111 -5.98 3.93 15.00
CA GLU A 111 -6.91 4.00 13.86
C GLU A 111 -7.51 5.40 13.69
N ARG A 112 -8.05 5.98 14.76
CA ARG A 112 -8.63 7.34 14.72
C ARG A 112 -7.59 8.39 14.32
N LYS A 113 -6.35 8.26 14.83
CA LYS A 113 -5.24 9.14 14.49
C LYS A 113 -4.88 9.05 13.01
N VAL A 114 -4.79 7.84 12.45
CA VAL A 114 -4.54 7.62 11.02
C VAL A 114 -5.64 8.30 10.17
N LEU A 115 -6.91 8.07 10.50
CA LEU A 115 -8.04 8.68 9.79
C LEU A 115 -8.02 10.21 9.85
N ALA A 116 -7.73 10.78 11.02
CA ALA A 116 -7.58 12.22 11.21
C ALA A 116 -6.41 12.78 10.38
N MET A 117 -5.27 12.08 10.36
CA MET A 117 -4.10 12.47 9.58
C MET A 117 -4.37 12.45 8.08
N VAL A 118 -5.17 11.52 7.55
CA VAL A 118 -5.53 11.51 6.13
C VAL A 118 -6.80 12.30 5.81
N HIS A 119 -7.38 12.99 6.78
CA HIS A 119 -8.65 13.74 6.63
C HIS A 119 -9.79 12.89 6.03
N PHE A 120 -9.83 11.59 6.34
CA PHE A 120 -10.77 10.63 5.76
C PHE A 120 -10.73 10.51 4.23
N ASP A 121 -9.72 11.07 3.57
CA ASP A 121 -9.54 10.97 2.12
C ASP A 121 -8.94 9.61 1.74
N LEU A 122 -9.79 8.60 1.56
CA LEU A 122 -9.40 7.22 1.20
C LEU A 122 -9.57 6.89 -0.29
N GLY A 123 -10.04 7.85 -1.10
CA GLY A 123 -10.35 7.66 -2.51
C GLY A 123 -9.15 7.62 -3.45
N TRP A 124 -7.97 7.17 -3.01
CA TRP A 124 -6.78 7.15 -3.87
C TRP A 124 -6.90 6.07 -4.96
N PRO A 125 -6.76 6.42 -6.25
CA PRO A 125 -6.79 5.45 -7.32
C PRO A 125 -5.50 4.62 -7.31
N THR A 126 -5.62 3.33 -7.05
CA THR A 126 -4.46 2.44 -6.96
C THR A 126 -3.85 2.17 -8.34
N PRO A 127 -2.52 1.95 -8.45
CA PRO A 127 -1.87 1.49 -9.67
C PRO A 127 -2.55 0.26 -10.28
N LEU A 128 -3.01 -0.65 -9.41
CA LEU A 128 -3.75 -1.84 -9.83
C LEU A 128 -5.07 -1.51 -10.54
N ALA A 129 -5.77 -0.44 -10.16
CA ALA A 129 -6.98 0.00 -10.85
C ALA A 129 -6.69 0.47 -12.28
N PHE A 130 -5.58 1.19 -12.49
CA PHE A 130 -5.12 1.58 -13.83
C PHE A 130 -4.69 0.37 -14.65
N LEU A 131 -3.93 -0.56 -14.07
CA LEU A 131 -3.53 -1.78 -14.76
C LEU A 131 -4.75 -2.57 -15.24
N LYS A 132 -5.77 -2.74 -14.39
CA LYS A 132 -7.03 -3.41 -14.78
C LYS A 132 -7.75 -2.71 -15.91
N ARG A 133 -7.62 -1.38 -16.04
CA ARG A 133 -8.19 -0.63 -17.16
C ARG A 133 -7.39 -0.88 -18.43
N TYR A 134 -6.06 -0.84 -18.37
CA TYR A 134 -5.20 -1.11 -19.52
C TYR A 134 -5.38 -2.55 -20.03
N LEU A 135 -5.47 -3.51 -19.11
CA LEU A 135 -5.67 -4.91 -19.43
C LEU A 135 -7.02 -5.24 -20.10
N LYS A 136 -7.97 -4.30 -20.11
CA LYS A 136 -9.25 -4.45 -20.81
C LYS A 136 -9.20 -3.97 -22.26
N VAL A 137 -8.22 -3.13 -22.62
CA VAL A 137 -8.13 -2.51 -23.95
C VAL A 137 -7.66 -3.53 -24.98
N GLU A 138 -6.75 -4.41 -24.59
CA GLU A 138 -6.21 -5.49 -25.41
C GLU A 138 -6.29 -6.79 -24.62
N ASP A 139 -6.54 -7.92 -25.30
CA ASP A 139 -6.55 -9.23 -24.64
C ASP A 139 -5.12 -9.69 -24.36
N HIS A 140 -4.55 -9.19 -23.27
CA HIS A 140 -3.27 -9.67 -22.79
C HIS A 140 -3.44 -11.03 -22.11
N GLY A 141 -2.51 -11.93 -22.43
CA GLY A 141 -2.44 -13.26 -21.82
C GLY A 141 -2.31 -13.20 -20.30
N ILE A 142 -2.70 -14.31 -19.66
CA ILE A 142 -2.65 -14.45 -18.19
C ILE A 142 -1.24 -14.17 -17.64
N GLN A 143 -0.20 -14.58 -18.37
CA GLN A 143 1.19 -14.35 -17.97
C GLN A 143 1.52 -12.85 -17.86
N THR A 144 1.11 -12.05 -18.85
CA THR A 144 1.30 -10.60 -18.81
C THR A 144 0.64 -9.98 -17.59
N ARG A 145 -0.56 -10.46 -17.25
CA ARG A 145 -1.32 -9.96 -16.08
C ARG A 145 -0.60 -10.27 -14.77
N ILE A 146 -0.07 -11.49 -14.64
CA ILE A 146 0.66 -11.93 -13.44
C ILE A 146 1.94 -11.12 -13.28
N VAL A 147 2.76 -11.03 -14.33
CA VAL A 147 4.05 -10.32 -14.29
C VAL A 147 3.85 -8.83 -14.06
N ALA A 148 2.91 -8.18 -14.74
CA ALA A 148 2.60 -6.77 -14.52
C ALA A 148 2.11 -6.50 -13.08
N THR A 149 1.27 -7.38 -12.53
CA THR A 149 0.79 -7.24 -11.14
C THR A 149 1.94 -7.39 -10.13
N TYR A 150 2.85 -8.34 -10.37
CA TYR A 150 4.04 -8.55 -9.54
C TYR A 150 4.99 -7.35 -9.59
N LEU A 151 5.27 -6.81 -10.77
CA LEU A 151 6.08 -5.60 -10.94
C LEU A 151 5.48 -4.41 -10.19
N LEU A 152 4.16 -4.25 -10.24
CA LEU A 152 3.47 -3.21 -9.46
C LEU A 152 3.65 -3.39 -7.95
N GLU A 153 3.58 -4.62 -7.44
CA GLU A 153 3.80 -4.89 -6.02
C GLU A 153 5.22 -4.51 -5.58
N ILE A 154 6.22 -4.75 -6.44
CA ILE A 154 7.61 -4.32 -6.22
C ILE A 154 7.70 -2.79 -6.23
N MET A 155 7.15 -2.13 -7.25
CA MET A 155 7.21 -0.67 -7.40
C MET A 155 6.63 0.04 -6.19
N VAL A 156 5.44 -0.35 -5.72
CA VAL A 156 4.80 0.27 -4.54
C VAL A 156 5.62 0.08 -3.26
N SER A 157 6.39 -1.01 -3.17
CA SER A 157 7.24 -1.29 -2.01
C SER A 157 8.53 -0.49 -1.99
N SER A 158 8.98 0.04 -3.13
CA SER A 158 10.21 0.80 -3.25
C SER A 158 9.96 2.31 -3.14
N HIS A 159 10.82 3.01 -2.39
CA HIS A 159 10.73 4.45 -2.22
C HIS A 159 10.98 5.20 -3.54
N SER A 160 11.91 4.70 -4.38
CA SER A 160 12.29 5.31 -5.65
C SER A 160 11.12 5.50 -6.61
N PHE A 161 10.08 4.67 -6.51
CA PHE A 161 8.91 4.75 -7.38
C PHE A 161 7.81 5.68 -6.87
N LEU A 162 7.90 6.21 -5.65
CA LEU A 162 6.88 7.11 -5.07
C LEU A 162 6.71 8.42 -5.82
N ARG A 163 7.75 8.86 -6.55
CA ARG A 163 7.69 10.04 -7.42
C ARG A 163 6.86 9.84 -8.69
N HIS A 164 6.57 8.60 -9.06
CA HIS A 164 5.82 8.30 -10.27
C HIS A 164 4.34 8.14 -9.96
N LEU A 165 3.49 8.67 -10.84
CA LEU A 165 2.04 8.55 -10.70
C LEU A 165 1.60 7.09 -10.84
N PRO A 166 0.55 6.66 -10.12
CA PRO A 166 -0.04 5.33 -10.24
C PRO A 166 -0.34 4.91 -11.67
N SER A 167 -0.87 5.82 -12.49
CA SER A 167 -1.15 5.60 -13.91
C SER A 167 0.11 5.27 -14.72
N VAL A 168 1.21 5.96 -14.43
CA VAL A 168 2.52 5.75 -15.05
C VAL A 168 3.12 4.43 -14.58
N GLN A 169 3.11 4.15 -13.27
CA GLN A 169 3.60 2.87 -12.72
C GLN A 169 2.88 1.67 -13.38
N ALA A 170 1.55 1.75 -13.53
CA ALA A 170 0.76 0.72 -14.18
C ALA A 170 1.10 0.54 -15.66
N ALA A 171 1.33 1.64 -16.38
CA ALA A 171 1.72 1.60 -17.78
C ALA A 171 3.12 0.98 -17.94
N THR A 172 4.07 1.42 -17.12
CA THR A 172 5.43 0.89 -17.08
C THR A 172 5.44 -0.61 -16.77
N ALA A 173 4.71 -1.06 -15.74
CA ALA A 173 4.62 -2.47 -15.38
C ALA A 173 4.03 -3.32 -16.52
N LEU A 174 3.01 -2.82 -17.21
CA LEU A 174 2.43 -3.50 -18.37
C LEU A 174 3.41 -3.58 -19.53
N HIS A 175 4.10 -2.49 -19.85
CA HIS A 175 5.08 -2.46 -20.94
C HIS A 175 6.23 -3.44 -20.69
N PHE A 176 6.84 -3.39 -19.49
CA PHE A 176 7.91 -4.32 -19.13
C PHE A 176 7.45 -5.77 -19.21
N SER A 177 6.23 -6.05 -18.75
CA SER A 177 5.66 -7.38 -18.86
C SER A 177 5.51 -7.85 -20.31
N ARG A 178 5.15 -6.96 -21.25
CA ARG A 178 5.06 -7.28 -22.68
C ARG A 178 6.44 -7.48 -23.31
N CYS A 179 7.42 -6.67 -22.93
CA CYS A 179 8.81 -6.84 -23.37
C CYS A 179 9.40 -8.18 -22.95
N ILE A 180 9.08 -8.68 -21.75
CA ILE A 180 9.49 -10.02 -21.29
C ILE A 180 8.88 -11.12 -22.17
N GLU A 181 7.68 -10.92 -22.70
CA GLU A 181 7.04 -11.83 -23.67
C GLU A 181 7.51 -11.63 -25.12
N GLY A 182 8.48 -10.75 -25.38
CA GLY A 182 8.96 -10.42 -26.74
C GLY A 182 8.06 -9.48 -27.52
N LYS A 183 7.04 -8.89 -26.87
CA LYS A 183 6.14 -7.88 -27.46
C LYS A 183 6.66 -6.48 -27.11
N HIS A 184 7.49 -5.92 -27.97
CA HIS A 184 8.19 -4.66 -27.70
C HIS A 184 7.38 -3.39 -28.04
N GLN A 185 6.23 -3.54 -28.70
CA GLN A 185 5.36 -2.40 -29.01
C GLN A 185 4.57 -1.98 -27.77
N TRP A 186 4.43 -0.67 -27.58
CA TRP A 186 3.55 -0.07 -26.58
C TRP A 186 2.13 0.04 -27.12
#